data_AF-A0A7J3XZK2-F1
#
_entry.id   AF-A0A7J3XZK2-F1
#
_cell.length_a   1.000
_cell.length_b   1.000
_cell.length_c   1.000
_cell.angle_alpha   90.00
_cell.angle_beta   90.00
_cell.angle_gamma   90.00
#
_symmetry.space_group_name_H-M   'P 1'
#
loop_
_entity.id
_entity.type
_entity.pdbx_description
1 polymer ?
#
loop_
_entity_poly.entity_id
_entity_poly.type
_entity_poly.pdbx_seq_one_letter_code
_entity_poly.pdbx_strand_id
1 'polypeptide(L)' 'MPSVVELAERVLTAFKHYECFIFESSELQSVRELIAKSELTGLVVVRRVDPRYEDIYIMAPWS' A
#
# COMPACT_ATOMS: atom_id res chain seq x y z
N MET A 1 14.77 6.26 2.07
CA MET A 1 13.53 5.43 2.00
C MET A 1 13.05 5.24 3.42
N PRO A 2 11.74 5.40 3.70
CA PRO A 2 11.18 5.15 5.03
C PRO A 2 11.45 3.70 5.45
N SER A 3 11.58 3.48 6.75
CA SER A 3 11.74 2.11 7.27
C SER A 3 10.45 1.31 7.04
N VAL A 4 10.55 -0.03 7.04
CA VAL A 4 9.38 -0.92 6.93
C VAL A 4 8.38 -0.67 8.08
N VAL A 5 8.87 -0.27 9.26
CA VAL A 5 8.04 0.05 10.43
C VAL A 5 7.24 1.32 10.20
N GLU A 6 7.88 2.40 9.73
CA GLU A 6 7.20 3.67 9.42
C GLU A 6 6.13 3.48 8.34
N LEU A 7 6.41 2.65 7.32
CA LEU A 7 5.44 2.32 6.29
C LEU A 7 4.25 1.53 6.87
N ALA A 8 4.52 0.57 7.76
CA ALA A 8 3.47 -0.20 8.43
C ALA A 8 2.55 0.68 9.29
N GLU A 9 3.09 1.66 10.03
CA GLU A 9 2.31 2.62 10.82
C GLU A 9 1.41 3.50 9.95
N ARG A 10 1.93 3.97 8.82
CA ARG A 10 1.15 4.72 7.82
C ARG A 10 0.01 3.88 7.24
N VAL A 11 0.30 2.64 6.88
CA VAL A 11 -0.70 1.69 6.37
C VAL A 11 -1.80 1.45 7.41
N LEU A 12 -1.41 1.15 8.66
CA LEU A 12 -2.35 0.93 9.76
C LEU A 12 -3.27 2.14 9.97
N THR A 13 -2.69 3.34 9.97
CA THR A 13 -3.44 4.58 10.12
C THR A 13 -4.42 4.78 8.97
N ALA A 14 -3.98 4.57 7.74
CA ALA A 14 -4.82 4.74 6.56
C ALA A 14 -5.97 3.73 6.53
N PHE A 15 -5.71 2.46 6.81
CA PHE A 15 -6.74 1.41 6.85
C PHE A 15 -7.77 1.65 7.97
N LYS A 16 -7.36 2.17 9.12
CA LYS A 16 -8.27 2.50 10.23
C LYS A 16 -9.32 3.55 9.87
N HIS A 17 -8.99 4.47 8.95
CA HIS A 17 -9.83 5.61 8.61
C HIS A 17 -10.50 5.52 7.25
N TYR A 18 -9.83 4.90 6.27
CA TYR A 18 -10.24 4.94 4.85
C TYR A 18 -10.32 3.56 4.20
N GLU A 19 -10.01 2.49 4.93
CA GLU A 19 -10.00 1.10 4.44
C GLU A 19 -9.06 0.88 3.22
N CYS A 20 -8.13 1.80 2.98
CA CYS A 20 -7.15 1.72 1.92
C CYS A 20 -5.92 2.55 2.25
N PHE A 21 -4.85 2.34 1.49
CA PHE A 21 -3.61 3.11 1.58
C PHE A 21 -3.20 3.57 0.19
N ILE A 22 -3.09 4.89 -0.01
CA ILE A 22 -2.66 5.51 -1.26
C ILE A 22 -1.20 5.92 -1.13
N PHE A 23 -0.40 5.62 -2.15
CA PHE A 23 1.04 5.87 -2.17
C PHE A 23 1.56 6.10 -3.58
N GLU A 24 2.77 6.63 -3.70
CA GLU A 24 3.40 6.92 -4.98
C GLU A 24 4.20 5.75 -5.56
N SER A 25 4.48 5.78 -6.85
CA SER A 25 5.27 4.78 -7.59
C SER A 25 6.65 4.54 -6.96
N SER A 26 7.24 5.58 -6.37
CA SER A 26 8.50 5.53 -5.63
C SER A 26 8.47 4.58 -4.42
N GLU A 27 7.30 4.37 -3.82
CA GLU A 27 7.11 3.52 -2.63
C GLU A 27 6.66 2.09 -2.98
N LEU A 28 6.39 1.80 -4.26
CA LEU A 28 5.79 0.53 -4.70
C LEU A 28 6.60 -0.70 -4.27
N GLN A 29 7.93 -0.62 -4.35
CA GLN A 29 8.79 -1.73 -3.93
C GLN A 29 8.72 -1.97 -2.42
N SER A 30 8.74 -0.91 -1.61
CA SER A 30 8.63 -0.99 -0.16
C SER A 30 7.26 -1.52 0.29
N VAL A 31 6.18 -1.13 -0.40
CA VAL A 31 4.83 -1.66 -0.13
C VAL A 31 4.75 -3.15 -0.45
N ARG A 32 5.32 -3.60 -1.58
CA ARG A 32 5.37 -5.03 -1.92
C ARG A 32 6.15 -5.85 -0.89
N GLU A 33 7.28 -5.33 -0.42
CA GLU A 33 8.05 -5.97 0.65
C GLU A 33 7.29 -6.04 1.96
N LEU A 34 6.56 -4.97 2.33
CA LEU A 34 5.71 -4.97 3.50
C LEU A 34 4.65 -6.07 3.38
N ILE A 35 3.91 -6.14 2.27
CA ILE A 35 2.86 -7.15 2.03
C ILE A 35 3.41 -8.58 2.14
N ALA A 36 4.61 -8.82 1.61
CA ALA A 36 5.26 -10.13 1.69
C ALA A 36 5.68 -10.46 3.13
N LYS A 37 6.29 -9.51 3.85
CA LYS A 37 6.79 -9.69 5.22
C LYS A 37 5.68 -9.79 6.27
N SER A 38 4.52 -9.17 6.02
CA SER A 38 3.37 -9.19 6.91
C SER A 38 2.32 -10.25 6.57
N GLU A 39 2.62 -11.15 5.62
CA GLU A 39 1.72 -12.23 5.17
C GLU A 39 0.36 -11.72 4.67
N LEU A 40 0.29 -10.48 4.19
CA LEU A 40 -0.94 -9.89 3.61
C LEU A 40 -1.16 -10.29 2.14
N THR A 41 -0.30 -11.16 1.61
CA THR A 41 -0.40 -11.63 0.23
C THR A 41 -1.73 -12.33 0.00
N GLY A 42 -2.51 -11.87 -0.99
CA GLY A 42 -3.85 -12.37 -1.26
C GLY A 42 -4.96 -11.80 -0.38
N LEU A 43 -4.63 -11.04 0.68
CA LEU A 43 -5.59 -10.29 1.49
C LEU A 43 -5.78 -8.85 1.00
N VAL A 44 -4.81 -8.34 0.23
CA VAL A 44 -4.82 -6.99 -0.34
C VAL A 44 -4.49 -7.01 -1.83
N VAL A 45 -5.06 -6.06 -2.56
CA VAL A 45 -4.74 -5.73 -3.95
C VAL A 45 -3.94 -4.44 -3.98
N VAL A 46 -2.85 -4.43 -4.77
CA VAL A 46 -2.17 -3.21 -5.19
C VAL A 46 -2.49 -2.93 -6.65
N ARG A 47 -3.05 -1.75 -6.95
CA ARG A 47 -3.35 -1.31 -8.32
C ARG A 47 -3.13 0.20 -8.46
N ARG A 48 -3.09 0.70 -9.70
CA ARG A 48 -3.10 2.15 -9.96
C ARG A 48 -4.46 2.73 -9.56
N VAL A 49 -4.48 3.93 -8.99
CA VAL A 49 -5.73 4.62 -8.60
C VAL A 49 -6.53 5.02 -9.84
N ASP A 50 -5.86 5.60 -10.84
CA ASP A 50 -6.47 6.02 -12.11
C ASP A 50 -5.42 5.95 -13.23
N PRO A 51 -5.79 5.54 -14.46
CA PRO A 51 -4.89 5.60 -15.61
C PRO A 51 -4.28 6.98 -15.90
N ARG A 52 -4.94 8.06 -15.49
CA ARG A 52 -4.48 9.45 -15.66
C ARG A 52 -3.37 9.84 -14.70
N TYR A 53 -3.21 9.10 -13.59
CA TYR A 53 -2.18 9.34 -12.58
C TYR A 53 -1.22 8.15 -12.57
N GLU A 54 -0.20 8.20 -13.44
CA GLU A 54 0.74 7.08 -13.66
C GLU A 54 1.51 6.68 -12.39
N ASP A 55 1.68 7.64 -11.48
CA ASP A 55 2.47 7.50 -10.27
C ASP A 55 1.66 7.19 -9.01
N ILE A 56 0.34 7.13 -9.06
CA ILE A 56 -0.48 6.95 -7.85
C ILE A 56 -1.04 5.52 -7.79
N TYR A 57 -0.70 4.82 -6.71
CA TYR A 57 -1.12 3.47 -6.41
C TYR A 57 -2.00 3.43 -5.17
N ILE A 58 -2.83 2.40 -5.10
CA ILE A 58 -3.67 2.08 -3.95
C ILE A 58 -3.47 0.63 -3.54
N MET A 59 -3.36 0.43 -2.24
CA MET A 59 -3.50 -0.85 -1.57
C MET A 59 -4.87 -0.88 -0.87
N ALA A 60 -5.69 -1.88 -1.20
CA ALA A 60 -7.02 -2.06 -0.63
C ALA A 60 -7.29 -3.56 -0.35
N PRO A 61 -8.25 -3.91 0.52
CA PRO A 61 -8.65 -5.30 0.73
C PRO A 61 -9.00 -6.02 -0.58
N TRP A 62 -8.73 -7.33 -0.62
CA TRP A 62 -9.19 -8.20 -1.69
C TRP A 62 -10.71 -8.43 -1.53
N SER A 63 -11.51 -7.57 -2.16
CA SER A 63 -12.97 -7.67 -2.24
C SER A 63 -13.43 -8.26 -3.56
#